data_AF-A0A4P9Z3S5-F1
#
_entry.id   AF-A0A4P9Z3S5-F1
#
_cell.length_a   1.000
_cell.length_b   1.000
_cell.length_c   1.000
_cell.angle_alpha   90.00
_cell.angle_beta   90.00
_cell.angle_gamma   90.00
#
_symmetry.space_group_name_H-M   'P 1'
#
loop_
_entity.id
_entity.type
_entity.pdbx_description
1 polymer ?
#
loop_
_entity_poly.entity_id
_entity_poly.type
_entity_poly.pdbx_seq_one_letter_code
_entity_poly.pdbx_strand_id
1 'polypeptide(L)'
;MEAVVRQFRARGACVTAAWLVTAAARLPRTLTNAHERLEALWQRFLRLPLRDTSEAALPADALYAHRVMLKSCIVEVVAVDEIGYAHPRLLDALAGPVLPGGVQQSAQLDDENEDDEGDTAADDRARRLPRGTLKLTLTDGHGMLFGLEKVRTPALDLRMPPGSKIWLSEVEIRRGVIYLKPDTVRVLRCGRNAAQLAAMDGMPLDPNEQELLSMEELELRLQRQLDRISSSRT
;
A
#
# COMPACT_ATOMS: atom_id res chain seq x y z
N MET A 1 -13.98 11.09 -24.74
CA MET A 1 -13.81 10.25 -23.53
C MET A 1 -12.75 9.17 -23.73
N GLU A 2 -12.71 8.52 -24.90
CA GLU A 2 -11.67 7.54 -25.25
C GLU A 2 -10.23 8.00 -25.02
N ALA A 3 -9.91 9.26 -25.37
CA ALA A 3 -8.58 9.82 -25.12
C ALA A 3 -8.19 9.81 -23.63
N VAL A 4 -9.13 10.09 -22.72
CA VAL A 4 -8.90 10.06 -21.27
C VAL A 4 -8.71 8.62 -20.80
N VAL A 5 -9.57 7.69 -21.26
CA VAL A 5 -9.41 6.25 -20.97
C VAL A 5 -8.03 5.75 -21.40
N ARG A 6 -7.56 6.14 -22.59
CA ARG A 6 -6.22 5.79 -23.09
C ARG A 6 -5.12 6.33 -22.18
N GLN A 7 -5.24 7.55 -21.67
CA GLN A 7 -4.28 8.12 -20.73
C GLN A 7 -4.26 7.37 -19.39
N PHE A 8 -5.42 6.96 -18.88
CA PHE A 8 -5.50 6.13 -17.67
C PHE A 8 -4.86 4.75 -17.89
N ARG A 9 -5.17 4.08 -19.01
CA ARG A 9 -4.56 2.79 -19.37
C ARG A 9 -3.04 2.88 -19.53
N ALA A 10 -2.54 3.97 -20.11
CA ALA A 10 -1.10 4.22 -20.22
C ALA A 10 -0.41 4.35 -18.84
N ARG A 11 -1.17 4.76 -17.81
CA ARG A 11 -0.73 4.79 -16.40
C ARG A 11 -1.03 3.48 -15.65
N GLY A 12 -1.53 2.44 -16.33
CA GLY A 12 -1.87 1.13 -15.72
C GLY A 12 -3.23 1.11 -14.99
N ALA A 13 -4.07 2.12 -15.14
CA ALA A 13 -5.39 2.16 -14.52
C ALA A 13 -6.48 1.61 -15.46
N CYS A 14 -7.27 0.65 -14.97
CA CYS A 14 -8.44 0.10 -15.65
C CYS A 14 -9.73 0.75 -15.11
N VAL A 15 -10.00 1.99 -15.48
CA VAL A 15 -11.19 2.73 -14.98
C VAL A 15 -12.47 2.41 -15.74
N THR A 16 -13.60 2.35 -15.03
CA THR A 16 -14.91 2.17 -15.67
C THR A 16 -15.34 3.45 -16.41
N ALA A 17 -16.00 3.28 -17.56
CA ALA A 17 -16.57 4.41 -18.30
C ALA A 17 -17.61 5.19 -17.47
N ALA A 18 -18.42 4.48 -16.68
CA ALA A 18 -19.44 5.08 -15.83
C ALA A 18 -18.83 6.03 -14.79
N TRP A 19 -17.81 5.57 -14.05
CA TRP A 19 -17.10 6.39 -13.08
C TRP A 19 -16.49 7.62 -13.74
N LEU A 20 -15.81 7.47 -14.89
CA LEU A 20 -15.18 8.58 -15.60
C LEU A 20 -16.19 9.67 -16.00
N VAL A 21 -17.36 9.28 -16.51
CA VAL A 21 -18.41 10.24 -16.89
C VAL A 21 -18.91 11.00 -15.66
N THR A 22 -19.22 10.30 -14.57
CA THR A 22 -19.69 10.93 -13.33
C THR A 22 -18.61 11.81 -12.70
N ALA A 23 -17.35 11.37 -12.68
CA ALA A 23 -16.23 12.12 -12.13
C ALA A 23 -15.94 13.39 -12.95
N ALA A 24 -15.94 13.28 -14.27
CA ALA A 24 -15.70 14.42 -15.17
C ALA A 24 -16.81 15.48 -15.06
N ALA A 25 -18.07 15.08 -14.87
CA ALA A 25 -19.19 15.99 -14.67
C ALA A 25 -19.11 16.78 -13.34
N ARG A 26 -18.37 16.25 -12.35
CA ARG A 26 -18.17 16.86 -11.03
C ARG A 26 -16.90 17.71 -10.93
N LEU A 27 -16.10 17.81 -12.00
CA LEU A 27 -14.92 18.67 -12.00
C LEU A 27 -15.34 20.15 -11.94
N PRO A 28 -14.56 21.00 -11.23
CA PRO A 28 -14.77 22.44 -11.25
C PRO A 28 -14.77 22.98 -12.68
N ARG A 29 -15.74 23.84 -13.01
CA ARG A 29 -15.82 24.50 -14.32
C ARG A 29 -14.64 25.46 -14.58
N THR A 30 -13.92 25.83 -13.52
CA THR A 30 -12.71 26.67 -13.57
C THR A 30 -11.52 25.95 -14.20
N LEU A 31 -11.50 24.62 -14.24
CA LEU A 31 -10.46 23.84 -14.91
C LEU A 31 -10.70 23.83 -16.42
N THR A 32 -10.07 24.76 -17.14
CA THR A 32 -10.19 24.88 -18.60
C THR A 32 -9.16 24.02 -19.34
N ASN A 33 -8.01 23.78 -18.73
CA ASN A 33 -6.91 23.02 -19.31
C ASN A 33 -7.17 21.50 -19.26
N ALA A 34 -7.04 20.83 -20.40
CA ALA A 34 -7.22 19.38 -20.51
C ALA A 34 -6.25 18.58 -19.62
N HIS A 35 -5.02 19.06 -19.45
CA HIS A 35 -4.02 18.44 -18.59
C HIS A 35 -4.41 18.52 -17.11
N GLU A 36 -4.80 19.71 -16.63
CA GLU A 36 -5.24 19.90 -15.25
C GLU A 36 -6.51 19.10 -14.93
N ARG A 37 -7.44 19.00 -15.89
CA ARG A 37 -8.62 18.15 -15.74
C ARG A 37 -8.26 16.67 -15.64
N LEU A 38 -7.33 16.20 -16.48
CA LEU A 38 -6.85 14.81 -16.43
C LEU A 38 -6.19 14.53 -15.08
N GLU A 39 -5.36 15.45 -14.59
CA GLU A 39 -4.68 15.29 -13.32
C GLU A 39 -5.65 15.34 -12.13
N ALA A 40 -6.66 16.22 -12.16
CA ALA A 40 -7.71 16.23 -11.15
C ALA A 40 -8.49 14.90 -11.11
N LEU A 41 -8.79 14.29 -12.28
CA LEU A 41 -9.40 12.96 -12.35
C LEU A 41 -8.47 11.89 -11.81
N TRP A 42 -7.18 11.95 -12.14
CA TRP A 42 -6.17 11.01 -11.65
C TRP A 42 -6.04 11.06 -10.13
N GLN A 43 -5.95 12.25 -9.55
CA GLN A 43 -5.90 12.44 -8.10
C GLN A 43 -7.16 11.93 -7.42
N ARG A 44 -8.34 12.12 -8.03
CA ARG A 44 -9.60 11.57 -7.53
C ARG A 44 -9.63 10.04 -7.60
N PHE A 45 -9.16 9.46 -8.70
CA PHE A 45 -9.04 8.00 -8.86
C PHE A 45 -8.20 7.38 -7.76
N LEU A 46 -7.00 7.92 -7.49
CA LEU A 46 -6.11 7.37 -6.49
C LEU A 46 -6.70 7.41 -5.07
N ARG A 47 -7.60 8.35 -4.78
CA ARG A 47 -8.23 8.53 -3.46
C ARG A 47 -9.40 7.60 -3.20
N LEU A 48 -10.09 7.15 -4.25
CA LEU A 48 -11.31 6.35 -4.10
C LEU A 48 -10.98 4.86 -4.08
N PRO A 49 -11.85 4.02 -3.49
CA PRO A 49 -11.70 2.57 -3.56
C PRO A 49 -11.71 2.07 -5.01
N LEU A 50 -10.87 1.10 -5.34
CA LEU A 50 -10.84 0.56 -6.72
C LEU A 50 -12.16 -0.09 -7.12
N ARG A 51 -12.88 -0.71 -6.18
CA ARG A 51 -14.22 -1.29 -6.40
C ARG A 51 -15.25 -0.30 -6.96
N ASP A 52 -15.08 1.00 -6.68
CA ASP A 52 -16.02 2.05 -7.05
C ASP A 52 -15.61 2.77 -8.35
N THR A 53 -14.38 2.51 -8.83
CA THR A 53 -13.76 3.28 -9.92
C THR A 53 -13.28 2.44 -11.09
N SER A 54 -12.97 1.16 -10.84
CA SER A 54 -12.21 0.31 -11.76
C SER A 54 -12.99 -0.88 -12.29
N GLU A 55 -12.62 -1.33 -13.47
CA GLU A 55 -12.92 -2.66 -14.00
C GLU A 55 -11.93 -3.67 -13.42
N ALA A 56 -12.26 -4.97 -13.51
CA ALA A 56 -11.34 -6.03 -13.10
C ALA A 56 -10.04 -5.95 -13.92
N ALA A 57 -8.90 -5.91 -13.22
CA ALA A 57 -7.57 -5.83 -13.79
C ALA A 57 -6.77 -7.12 -13.56
N LEU A 58 -7.12 -7.90 -12.53
CA LEU A 58 -6.52 -9.19 -12.25
C LEU A 58 -7.15 -10.28 -13.14
N PRO A 59 -6.36 -11.26 -13.63
CA PRO A 59 -6.90 -12.40 -14.35
C PRO A 59 -7.90 -13.18 -13.50
N ALA A 60 -9.02 -13.61 -14.09
CA ALA A 60 -10.07 -14.35 -13.37
C ALA A 60 -9.56 -15.67 -12.76
N ASP A 61 -8.53 -16.27 -13.34
CA ASP A 61 -7.87 -17.50 -12.93
C ASP A 61 -6.63 -17.26 -12.05
N ALA A 62 -6.34 -16.02 -11.65
CA ALA A 62 -5.09 -15.66 -10.96
C ALA A 62 -4.85 -16.44 -9.66
N LEU A 63 -5.90 -16.88 -8.97
CA LEU A 63 -5.81 -17.71 -7.76
C LEU A 63 -5.15 -19.08 -8.02
N TYR A 64 -5.36 -19.65 -9.21
CA TYR A 64 -4.84 -20.97 -9.59
C TYR A 64 -3.70 -20.88 -10.62
N ALA A 65 -3.49 -19.69 -11.19
CA ALA A 65 -2.44 -19.40 -12.16
C ALA A 65 -1.05 -19.84 -11.67
N HIS A 66 -0.26 -20.44 -12.56
CA HIS A 66 1.10 -20.87 -12.28
C HIS A 66 2.07 -20.31 -13.31
N ARG A 67 2.95 -19.41 -12.87
CA ARG A 67 3.93 -18.70 -13.72
C ARG A 67 3.27 -17.81 -14.78
N VAL A 68 2.17 -17.15 -14.42
CA VAL A 68 1.51 -16.16 -15.29
C VAL A 68 2.15 -14.80 -15.05
N MET A 69 2.51 -14.10 -16.12
CA MET A 69 2.99 -12.72 -16.04
C MET A 69 1.81 -11.77 -16.08
N LEU A 70 1.66 -10.98 -15.02
CA LEU A 70 0.67 -9.92 -14.94
C LEU A 70 1.19 -8.68 -15.65
N LYS A 71 0.41 -8.18 -16.62
CA LYS A 71 0.66 -6.89 -17.27
C LYS A 71 0.51 -5.75 -16.27
N SER A 72 1.09 -4.60 -16.60
CA SER A 72 1.06 -3.42 -15.73
C SER A 72 -0.35 -3.03 -15.31
N CYS A 73 -0.61 -2.97 -14.00
CA CYS A 73 -1.90 -2.62 -13.44
C CYS A 73 -1.75 -1.90 -12.09
N ILE A 74 -2.83 -1.27 -11.64
CA ILE A 74 -2.92 -0.66 -10.31
C ILE A 74 -3.78 -1.53 -9.42
N VAL A 75 -3.27 -1.81 -8.22
CA VAL A 75 -4.00 -2.51 -7.18
C VAL A 75 -4.02 -1.68 -5.90
N GLU A 76 -4.96 -2.02 -5.03
CA GLU A 76 -5.18 -1.42 -3.74
C GLU A 76 -4.72 -2.37 -2.64
N VAL A 77 -4.01 -1.83 -1.65
CA VAL A 77 -3.57 -2.54 -0.46
C VAL A 77 -4.74 -2.64 0.51
N VAL A 78 -5.17 -3.85 0.79
CA VAL A 78 -6.19 -4.14 1.81
C VAL A 78 -5.53 -4.29 3.18
N ALA A 79 -4.39 -4.97 3.22
CA ALA A 79 -3.62 -5.22 4.43
C ALA A 79 -2.13 -5.44 4.09
N VAL A 80 -1.26 -5.11 5.04
CA VAL A 80 0.17 -5.43 5.03
C VAL A 80 0.55 -6.16 6.32
N ASP A 81 1.05 -7.37 6.20
CA ASP A 81 1.46 -8.20 7.32
C ASP A 81 2.97 -8.43 7.24
N GLU A 82 3.64 -8.43 8.38
CA GLU A 82 5.00 -8.95 8.47
C GLU A 82 4.89 -10.45 8.79
N ILE A 83 5.56 -11.29 7.99
CA ILE A 83 5.55 -12.75 8.16
C ILE A 83 6.94 -13.38 8.34
N GLY A 84 8.01 -12.58 8.35
CA GLY A 84 9.38 -13.03 8.63
C GLY A 84 9.69 -13.14 10.12
N TYR A 85 8.93 -12.44 10.97
CA TYR A 85 9.06 -12.41 12.42
C TYR A 85 7.81 -12.92 13.11
N ALA A 86 8.00 -13.51 14.31
CA ALA A 86 6.88 -13.90 15.15
C ALA A 86 6.16 -12.65 15.68
N HIS A 87 4.83 -12.67 15.64
CA HIS A 87 4.01 -11.53 16.00
C HIS A 87 4.25 -10.95 17.41
N PRO A 88 4.49 -11.75 18.48
CA PRO A 88 4.87 -11.19 19.78
C PRO A 88 6.16 -10.36 19.72
N ARG A 89 7.14 -10.77 18.91
CA ARG A 89 8.39 -10.01 18.74
C ARG A 89 8.16 -8.64 18.09
N LEU A 90 7.20 -8.55 17.17
CA LEU A 90 6.84 -7.27 16.54
C LEU A 90 6.18 -6.34 17.56
N LEU A 91 5.30 -6.87 18.42
CA LEU A 91 4.70 -6.08 19.50
C LEU A 91 5.74 -5.63 20.53
N ASP A 92 6.66 -6.50 20.93
CA ASP A 92 7.75 -6.13 21.85
C ASP A 92 8.61 -4.99 21.25
N ALA A 93 8.89 -5.05 19.95
CA ALA A 93 9.63 -3.99 19.27
C ALA A 93 8.84 -2.67 19.16
N LEU A 94 7.50 -2.73 19.11
CA LEU A 94 6.62 -1.56 19.08
C LEU A 94 6.44 -0.91 20.46
N ALA A 95 6.24 -1.74 21.48
CA ALA A 95 5.93 -1.31 22.85
C ALA A 95 7.20 -1.07 23.70
N GLY A 96 8.32 -1.69 23.36
CA GLY A 96 9.61 -1.57 24.05
C GLY A 96 10.09 -0.13 24.28
N PRO A 97 9.93 0.80 23.32
CA PRO A 97 10.26 2.21 23.52
C PRO A 97 9.35 2.97 24.49
N VAL A 98 8.15 2.45 24.79
CA VAL A 98 7.12 3.10 25.61
C VAL A 98 7.11 2.57 27.05
N LEU A 99 7.60 1.34 27.27
CA LEU A 99 7.60 0.70 28.58
C LEU A 99 8.92 0.97 29.35
N PRO A 100 8.86 1.50 30.59
CA PRO A 100 10.05 1.64 31.42
C PRO A 100 10.63 0.26 31.77
N GLY A 101 11.83 -0.03 31.30
CA GLY A 101 12.49 -1.34 31.45
C GLY A 101 12.29 -2.31 30.28
N GLY A 102 11.68 -1.86 29.17
CA GLY A 102 11.58 -2.64 27.94
C GLY A 102 12.96 -3.07 27.43
N VAL A 103 13.09 -4.34 27.06
CA VAL A 103 14.29 -4.85 26.40
C VAL A 103 14.38 -4.17 25.04
N GLN A 104 15.22 -3.14 24.93
CA GLN A 104 15.68 -2.67 23.63
C GLN A 104 16.49 -3.81 23.04
N GLN A 105 15.85 -4.65 22.24
CA GLN A 105 16.60 -5.62 21.45
C GLN A 105 17.48 -4.79 20.53
N SER A 106 18.78 -4.84 20.77
CA SER A 106 19.75 -4.15 19.95
C SER A 106 19.51 -4.55 18.50
N ALA A 107 19.38 -3.56 17.63
CA ALA A 107 19.24 -3.68 16.19
C ALA A 107 20.55 -4.23 15.56
N GLN A 108 21.07 -5.34 16.09
CA GLN A 108 22.39 -5.91 15.82
C GLN A 108 22.33 -7.13 14.91
N LEU A 109 21.28 -7.30 14.10
CA LEU A 109 21.21 -8.44 13.18
C LEU A 109 21.05 -8.09 11.69
N ASP A 110 21.12 -6.83 11.27
CA ASP A 110 21.02 -6.48 9.84
C ASP A 110 21.91 -5.29 9.42
N ASP A 111 23.15 -5.20 9.89
CA ASP A 111 24.13 -4.23 9.35
C ASP A 111 25.54 -4.85 9.32
N GLU A 112 25.74 -5.80 8.41
CA GLU A 112 27.05 -5.99 7.79
C GLU A 112 26.97 -5.34 6.40
N ASN A 113 27.59 -4.15 6.30
CA ASN A 113 27.75 -3.26 5.14
C ASN A 113 26.75 -2.10 5.04
N GLU A 114 27.11 -0.96 5.63
CA GLU A 114 27.07 0.35 4.95
C GLU A 114 27.81 1.40 5.83
N ASP A 115 29.08 1.64 5.48
CA ASP A 115 29.82 2.83 5.92
C ASP A 115 29.17 4.07 5.27
N ASP A 116 28.38 4.84 6.03
CA ASP A 116 27.98 6.19 5.61
C ASP A 116 28.00 7.15 6.82
N GLU A 117 29.12 7.86 6.96
CA GLU A 117 29.25 9.02 7.84
C GLU A 117 28.47 10.20 7.23
N GLY A 118 27.19 10.31 7.59
CA GLY A 118 26.29 11.39 7.17
C GLY A 118 25.35 11.84 8.30
N ASP A 119 25.66 13.00 8.89
CA ASP A 119 25.02 13.60 10.06
C ASP A 119 23.58 14.10 9.80
N THR A 120 22.61 13.17 9.85
CA THR A 120 21.16 13.46 9.97
C THR A 120 20.46 12.52 10.99
N ALA A 121 21.20 12.10 12.02
CA ALA A 121 20.94 10.89 12.81
C ALA A 121 19.87 11.00 13.94
N ALA A 122 19.07 12.07 14.02
CA ALA A 122 18.16 12.27 15.15
C ALA A 122 16.73 11.74 14.93
N ASP A 123 16.19 11.77 13.70
CA ASP A 123 14.81 11.31 13.41
C ASP A 123 14.74 9.89 12.80
N ASP A 124 15.76 9.47 12.04
CA ASP A 124 15.74 8.21 11.26
C ASP A 124 16.05 6.93 12.06
N ARG A 125 16.56 7.07 13.29
CA ARG A 125 16.76 5.96 14.22
C ARG A 125 15.55 5.67 15.12
N ALA A 126 14.53 6.53 15.09
CA ALA A 126 13.31 6.31 15.83
C ALA A 126 12.47 5.19 15.18
N ARG A 127 12.72 3.95 15.62
CA ARG A 127 11.80 2.80 15.54
C ARG A 127 11.75 2.06 14.19
N ARG A 128 12.91 1.60 13.68
CA ARG A 128 12.94 0.58 12.62
C ARG A 128 12.33 -0.72 13.17
N LEU A 129 11.08 -0.96 12.82
CA LEU A 129 10.40 -2.24 13.10
C LEU A 129 11.23 -3.39 12.54
N PRO A 130 11.31 -4.55 13.22
CA PRO A 130 11.88 -5.75 12.65
C PRO A 130 11.17 -6.04 11.33
N ARG A 131 11.91 -5.99 10.21
CA ARG A 131 11.33 -6.07 8.87
C ARG A 131 11.99 -7.21 8.10
N GLY A 132 11.32 -8.36 8.09
CA GLY A 132 11.75 -9.54 7.34
C GLY A 132 11.08 -9.53 5.97
N THR A 133 9.91 -10.17 5.89
CA THR A 133 9.16 -10.33 4.64
C THR A 133 7.75 -9.80 4.80
N LEU A 134 7.37 -8.84 3.96
CA LEU A 134 5.99 -8.35 3.92
C LEU A 134 5.11 -9.24 3.05
N LYS A 135 3.93 -9.59 3.59
CA LYS A 135 2.81 -10.15 2.86
C LYS A 135 1.73 -9.08 2.74
N LEU A 136 1.41 -8.69 1.51
CA LEU A 136 0.34 -7.76 1.22
C LEU A 136 -0.91 -8.53 0.80
N THR A 137 -2.07 -8.08 1.25
CA THR A 137 -3.36 -8.46 0.65
C THR A 137 -3.73 -7.37 -0.33
N LEU A 138 -3.86 -7.72 -1.61
CA LEU A 138 -4.02 -6.78 -2.72
C LEU A 138 -5.36 -7.03 -3.43
N THR A 139 -6.02 -5.97 -3.88
CA THR A 139 -7.26 -6.04 -4.64
C THR A 139 -7.27 -5.08 -5.83
N ASP A 140 -7.89 -5.46 -6.94
CA ASP A 140 -8.25 -4.55 -8.03
C ASP A 140 -9.68 -3.99 -7.88
N GLY A 141 -10.32 -4.25 -6.74
CA GLY A 141 -11.72 -3.91 -6.47
C GLY A 141 -12.72 -5.03 -6.77
N HIS A 142 -12.30 -6.10 -7.47
CA HIS A 142 -13.16 -7.20 -7.89
C HIS A 142 -12.66 -8.57 -7.41
N GLY A 143 -11.34 -8.76 -7.42
CA GLY A 143 -10.65 -9.93 -6.89
C GLY A 143 -9.63 -9.57 -5.82
N MET A 144 -9.12 -10.60 -5.12
CA MET A 144 -8.04 -10.44 -4.15
C MET A 144 -6.94 -11.45 -4.43
N LEU A 145 -5.69 -11.01 -4.26
CA LEU A 145 -4.48 -11.85 -4.33
C LEU A 145 -3.54 -11.48 -3.19
N PHE A 146 -2.60 -12.36 -2.90
CA PHE A 146 -1.52 -12.05 -1.97
C PHE A 146 -0.31 -11.55 -2.73
N GLY A 147 0.31 -10.47 -2.27
CA GLY A 147 1.64 -10.06 -2.68
C GLY A 147 2.65 -10.55 -1.65
N LEU A 148 3.73 -11.17 -2.08
CA LEU A 148 4.84 -11.57 -1.23
C LEU A 148 6.08 -10.78 -1.63
N GLU A 149 6.64 -10.03 -0.70
CA GLU A 149 7.91 -9.34 -0.89
C GLU A 149 9.05 -10.37 -1.04
N LYS A 150 9.44 -10.66 -2.28
CA LYS A 150 10.49 -11.63 -2.57
C LYS A 150 11.88 -11.04 -2.35
N VAL A 151 12.02 -9.75 -2.64
CA VAL A 151 13.24 -8.96 -2.45
C VAL A 151 12.85 -7.70 -1.70
N ARG A 152 13.67 -7.31 -0.73
CA ARG A 152 13.47 -6.10 0.07
C ARG A 152 13.15 -4.92 -0.83
N THR A 153 11.96 -4.36 -0.68
CA THR A 153 11.41 -3.28 -1.50
C THR A 153 11.19 -2.06 -0.61
N PRO A 154 12.11 -1.07 -0.61
CA PRO A 154 12.04 0.08 0.29
C PRO A 154 10.76 0.89 0.19
N ALA A 155 10.10 0.88 -0.98
CA ALA A 155 8.83 1.56 -1.19
C ALA A 155 7.65 0.92 -0.42
N LEU A 156 7.79 -0.30 0.09
CA LEU A 156 6.75 -1.00 0.86
C LEU A 156 7.05 -0.92 2.36
N ASP A 157 6.05 -0.54 3.16
CA ASP A 157 6.17 -0.38 4.62
C ASP A 157 5.04 -1.13 5.34
N LEU A 158 5.35 -1.71 6.50
CA LEU A 158 4.35 -2.37 7.35
C LEU A 158 3.23 -1.41 7.81
N ARG A 159 3.57 -0.12 7.96
CA ARG A 159 2.67 0.96 8.33
C ARG A 159 1.84 1.48 7.16
N MET A 160 1.95 0.90 5.96
CA MET A 160 1.11 1.33 4.85
C MET A 160 -0.37 1.16 5.21
N PRO A 161 -1.17 2.24 5.13
CA PRO A 161 -2.58 2.18 5.47
C PRO A 161 -3.37 1.40 4.40
N PRO A 162 -4.47 0.73 4.78
CA PRO A 162 -5.44 0.20 3.83
C PRO A 162 -5.92 1.28 2.86
N GLY A 163 -6.20 0.89 1.61
CA GLY A 163 -6.58 1.82 0.54
C GLY A 163 -5.39 2.41 -0.25
N SER A 164 -4.14 2.15 0.18
CA SER A 164 -2.94 2.54 -0.56
C SER A 164 -2.97 1.98 -1.98
N LYS A 165 -2.58 2.79 -2.96
CA LYS A 165 -2.53 2.40 -4.38
C LYS A 165 -1.10 2.10 -4.77
N ILE A 166 -0.88 0.92 -5.31
CA ILE A 166 0.42 0.50 -5.85
C ILE A 166 0.25 0.13 -7.32
N TRP A 167 1.22 0.54 -8.12
CA TRP A 167 1.39 0.10 -9.48
C TRP A 167 2.29 -1.12 -9.50
N LEU A 168 1.85 -2.16 -10.21
CA LEU A 168 2.58 -3.39 -10.46
C LEU A 168 2.92 -3.45 -11.94
N SER A 169 4.09 -3.95 -12.27
CA SER A 169 4.50 -4.15 -13.66
C SER A 169 5.36 -5.39 -13.81
N GLU A 170 5.02 -6.21 -14.81
CA GLU A 170 5.74 -7.44 -15.13
C GLU A 170 5.98 -8.32 -13.89
N VAL A 171 4.92 -8.51 -13.10
CA VAL A 171 4.98 -9.35 -11.90
C VAL A 171 4.52 -10.77 -12.20
N GLU A 172 5.21 -11.73 -11.61
CA GLU A 172 4.87 -13.15 -11.75
C GLU A 172 3.85 -13.57 -10.69
N ILE A 173 2.79 -14.24 -11.13
CA ILE A 173 1.78 -14.89 -10.29
C ILE A 173 2.05 -16.39 -10.23
N ARG A 174 2.15 -16.94 -9.02
CA ARG A 174 2.13 -18.40 -8.77
C ARG A 174 1.17 -18.71 -7.63
N ARG A 175 0.17 -19.56 -7.91
CA ARG A 175 -0.79 -20.09 -6.94
C ARG A 175 -1.46 -18.99 -6.11
N GLY A 176 -1.92 -17.92 -6.78
CA GLY A 176 -2.57 -16.78 -6.13
C GLY A 176 -1.64 -15.81 -5.42
N VAL A 177 -0.32 -15.99 -5.56
CA VAL A 177 0.70 -15.12 -4.96
C VAL A 177 1.47 -14.37 -6.05
N ILE A 178 1.50 -13.05 -5.93
CA ILE A 178 2.32 -12.14 -6.72
C ILE A 178 3.68 -11.99 -6.02
N TYR A 179 4.77 -12.22 -6.74
CA TYR A 179 6.11 -11.96 -6.18
C TYR A 179 6.54 -10.52 -6.44
N LEU A 180 6.62 -9.73 -5.37
CA LEU A 180 6.95 -8.32 -5.40
C LEU A 180 8.48 -8.13 -5.29
N LYS A 181 9.00 -7.23 -6.12
CA LYS A 181 10.40 -6.80 -6.15
C LYS A 181 10.49 -5.28 -6.39
N PRO A 182 11.63 -4.64 -6.06
CA PRO A 182 11.78 -3.19 -6.21
C PRO A 182 11.52 -2.63 -7.60
N ASP A 183 11.93 -3.36 -8.64
CA ASP A 183 11.76 -2.99 -10.05
C ASP A 183 10.32 -3.13 -10.56
N THR A 184 9.53 -3.96 -9.89
CA THR A 184 8.16 -4.30 -10.32
C THR A 184 7.06 -3.52 -9.60
N VAL A 185 7.41 -2.73 -8.58
CA VAL A 185 6.45 -2.09 -7.66
C VAL A 185 6.73 -0.61 -7.56
N ARG A 186 5.66 0.19 -7.62
CA ARG A 186 5.71 1.63 -7.30
C ARG A 186 4.51 2.02 -6.46
N VAL A 187 4.74 2.66 -5.32
CA VAL A 187 3.64 3.26 -4.54
C VAL A 187 3.20 4.53 -5.25
N LEU A 188 1.93 4.59 -5.63
CA LEU A 188 1.33 5.76 -6.27
C LEU A 188 0.68 6.69 -5.26
N ARG A 189 0.14 6.12 -4.18
CA ARG A 189 -0.52 6.86 -3.11
C ARG A 189 -0.57 6.00 -1.85
N CYS A 190 -0.21 6.57 -0.71
CA CYS A 190 -0.56 5.98 0.58
C CYS A 190 -2.05 6.23 0.86
N GLY A 191 -2.76 5.17 1.26
CA GLY A 191 -4.14 5.26 1.74
C GLY A 191 -4.23 6.23 2.91
N ARG A 192 -5.44 6.51 3.38
CA ARG A 192 -5.62 7.26 4.63
C ARG A 192 -6.16 6.33 5.68
N ASN A 193 -5.81 6.55 6.94
CA ASN A 193 -6.42 5.78 8.02
C ASN A 193 -7.90 6.19 8.19
N ALA A 194 -8.66 5.38 8.93
CA ALA A 194 -10.10 5.57 9.10
C ALA A 194 -10.45 6.92 9.78
N ALA A 195 -9.58 7.41 10.68
CA ALA A 195 -9.76 8.68 11.37
C ALA A 195 -9.64 9.88 10.41
N GLN A 196 -8.69 9.82 9.47
CA GLN A 196 -8.44 10.85 8.48
C GLN A 196 -9.46 10.87 7.34
N LEU A 197 -9.98 9.69 6.96
CA LEU A 197 -11.10 9.57 6.02
C LEU A 197 -12.35 10.28 6.55
N ALA A 198 -12.60 10.24 7.88
CA ALA A 198 -13.70 10.92 8.52
C ALA A 198 -13.48 12.44 8.71
N ALA A 199 -12.22 12.88 8.87
CA ALA A 199 -11.88 14.26 9.21
C ALA A 199 -11.84 15.23 8.02
N MET A 200 -11.84 14.77 6.75
CA MET A 200 -11.45 15.62 5.61
C MET A 200 -12.33 15.53 4.37
N ASP A 201 -13.65 15.44 4.54
CA ASP A 201 -14.61 15.64 3.45
C ASP A 201 -14.60 17.13 3.01
N GLY A 202 -13.66 17.52 2.14
CA GLY A 202 -13.65 18.86 1.50
C GLY A 202 -12.32 19.62 1.44
N MET A 203 -11.22 19.14 2.04
CA MET A 203 -9.95 19.90 2.04
C MET A 203 -8.97 19.42 0.95
N PRO A 204 -8.30 20.33 0.21
CA PRO A 204 -7.18 19.98 -0.65
C PRO A 204 -5.98 19.56 0.21
N LEU A 205 -5.27 18.53 -0.24
CA LEU A 205 -4.10 17.98 0.44
C LEU A 205 -2.88 18.12 -0.44
N ASP A 206 -1.73 18.27 0.20
CA ASP A 206 -0.42 18.38 -0.41
C ASP A 206 -0.12 17.11 -1.24
N PRO A 207 0.33 17.25 -2.51
CA PRO A 207 0.72 16.10 -3.33
C PRO A 207 1.90 15.27 -2.78
N ASN A 208 2.66 15.77 -1.80
CA ASN A 208 3.84 15.09 -1.26
C ASN A 208 3.64 14.36 0.09
N GLU A 209 2.44 14.37 0.67
CA GLU A 209 2.20 13.70 1.95
C GLU A 209 2.03 12.18 1.78
N GLN A 210 3.11 11.45 2.03
CA GLN A 210 3.07 10.02 2.32
C GLN A 210 2.79 9.82 3.81
N GLU A 211 1.52 9.85 4.20
CA GLU A 211 1.14 9.57 5.59
C GLU A 211 1.06 8.05 5.82
N LEU A 212 1.92 7.56 6.70
CA LEU A 212 1.91 6.19 7.19
C LEU A 212 1.05 6.09 8.46
N LEU A 213 0.57 4.88 8.79
CA LEU A 213 -0.12 4.63 10.06
C LEU A 213 0.74 5.08 11.24
N SER A 214 0.09 5.64 12.27
CA SER A 214 0.80 5.97 13.50
C SER A 214 1.26 4.69 14.21
N MET A 215 2.23 4.83 15.11
CA MET A 215 2.76 3.71 15.89
C MET A 215 1.66 3.03 16.73
N GLU A 216 0.78 3.82 17.36
CA GLU A 216 -0.34 3.32 18.16
C GLU A 216 -1.36 2.57 17.30
N GLU A 217 -1.66 3.07 16.09
CA GLU A 217 -2.56 2.40 15.16
C GLU A 217 -1.99 1.06 14.67
N LEU A 218 -0.68 1.02 14.41
CA LEU A 218 -0.02 -0.20 14.02
C LEU A 218 -0.03 -1.24 15.14
N GLU A 219 0.26 -0.84 16.38
CA GLU A 219 0.22 -1.73 17.55
C GLU A 219 -1.19 -2.30 17.75
N LEU A 220 -2.22 -1.46 17.72
CA LEU A 220 -3.61 -1.89 17.83
C LEU A 220 -4.00 -2.87 16.72
N ARG A 221 -3.54 -2.61 15.50
CA ARG A 221 -3.80 -3.48 14.35
C ARG A 221 -3.18 -4.85 14.55
N LEU A 222 -1.90 -4.90 14.94
CA LEU A 222 -1.19 -6.13 15.24
C LEU A 222 -1.89 -6.87 16.40
N GLN A 223 -2.23 -6.20 17.50
CA GLN A 223 -2.92 -6.86 18.62
C GLN A 223 -4.22 -7.56 18.18
N ARG A 224 -5.03 -6.92 17.34
CA ARG A 224 -6.24 -7.54 16.76
C ARG A 224 -5.95 -8.77 15.91
N GLN A 225 -4.79 -8.85 15.27
CA GLN A 225 -4.41 -10.03 14.50
C GLN A 225 -4.06 -11.20 15.40
N LEU A 226 -3.36 -10.96 16.52
CA LEU A 226 -3.14 -11.99 17.53
C LEU A 226 -4.45 -12.54 18.09
N ASP A 227 -5.38 -11.67 18.44
CA ASP A 227 -6.67 -12.08 19.01
C ASP A 227 -7.47 -12.97 18.04
N ARG A 228 -7.35 -12.72 16.72
CA ARG A 228 -7.95 -13.58 15.69
C ARG A 228 -7.27 -14.95 15.58
N ILE A 229 -5.95 -15.00 15.69
CA ILE A 229 -5.18 -16.25 15.62
C ILE A 229 -5.40 -17.10 16.89
N SER A 230 -5.52 -16.46 18.05
CA SER A 230 -5.77 -17.16 19.32
C SER A 230 -7.19 -17.71 19.39
N SER A 231 -8.18 -16.97 18.90
CA SER A 231 -9.58 -17.41 18.84
C SER A 231 -9.87 -18.47 17.76
N SER A 232 -9.05 -18.59 16.71
CA SER A 232 -9.20 -19.65 15.70
C SER A 232 -8.64 -21.02 16.13
N ARG A 233 -8.09 -21.13 17.35
CA ARG A 233 -7.49 -22.37 17.89
C ARG A 233 -8.36 -23.09 18.93
N THR A 234 -9.55 -22.56 19.22
CA THR A 234 -10.61 -23.18 20.05
C THR A 234 -11.74 -23.68 19.17
#